data_AF-A0A7S1HKR3-F1
#
_entry.id   AF-A0A7S1HKR3-F1
#
_cell.length_a   1.000
_cell.length_b   1.000
_cell.length_c   1.000
_cell.angle_alpha   90.00
_cell.angle_beta   90.00
_cell.angle_gamma   90.00
#
_symmetry.space_group_name_H-M   'P 1'
#
loop_
_entity.id
_entity.type
_entity.pdbx_description
1 polymer ?
#
loop_
_entity_poly.entity_id
_entity_poly.type
_entity_poly.pdbx_seq_one_letter_code
_entity_poly.pdbx_strand_id
1 'polypeptide(L)'
;TTNPRPGASMFNTALIPALLLLSVPWTAAMPNSGAATKSSSLGFVVSGSSPLNRRIGGSARRATAALRGISMQNRDYRKYGTEFDLLDGKDFDILALRSFRREAKLKYSNLNQSEPLRILIFGMLFFLSVSYQKIATALGEPITDLQRIQQVAVAIPSLALFLRERGRRTKQLVRMDKECAIGDLQLILQDAMSGTKKTFRVRELRGKRRLLAFYGTKEYLKEQLAAAAVYRRRYLSSQMAVVAISSDGSTRSDWGLPEGADGTRGFWLWEVDGMGEWVEYFEELLEGKLDESDEAGSWIALNMKGRSCASGLGAPIVDELLGSKMPPLNVLEESDAPMVGDEASDVRELYEEQARFYSCLTEGKVDEMQSMWGDREDEGVTEFIGLGGRLDPWDNQLKDGARPEGMRVMNKDALLLGDGTAVTTCIEVPSTGAGQTLLATQQWRRG
;
A
#
# COMPACT_ATOMS: atom_id res chain seq x y z
N THR A 1 31.83 -28.49 -89.15
CA THR A 1 32.92 -28.44 -88.15
C THR A 1 32.55 -27.46 -87.06
N THR A 2 32.52 -27.97 -85.82
CA THR A 2 32.56 -27.31 -84.50
C THR A 2 31.43 -26.38 -84.02
N ASN A 3 30.54 -27.00 -83.22
CA ASN A 3 29.81 -26.61 -82.00
C ASN A 3 29.85 -25.17 -81.42
N PRO A 4 28.71 -24.71 -80.83
CA PRO A 4 28.62 -23.51 -80.00
C PRO A 4 28.97 -23.78 -78.52
N ARG A 5 29.48 -22.76 -77.81
CA ARG A 5 29.73 -22.78 -76.35
C ARG A 5 28.51 -22.25 -75.56
N PRO A 6 28.19 -22.84 -74.38
CA PRO A 6 27.17 -22.32 -73.49
C PRO A 6 27.77 -21.34 -72.46
N GLY A 7 27.11 -20.20 -72.27
CA GLY A 7 27.38 -19.26 -71.17
C GLY A 7 26.46 -19.57 -69.99
N ALA A 8 27.05 -19.97 -68.88
CA ALA A 8 26.38 -20.37 -67.65
C ALA A 8 25.82 -19.18 -66.87
N SER A 9 24.62 -19.40 -66.32
CA SER A 9 23.95 -18.60 -65.29
C SER A 9 24.67 -18.66 -63.95
N MET A 10 24.91 -17.52 -63.30
CA MET A 10 24.88 -17.38 -61.84
C MET A 10 24.61 -15.91 -61.49
N PHE A 11 23.34 -15.57 -61.26
CA PHE A 11 23.00 -14.37 -60.51
C PHE A 11 23.06 -14.71 -59.02
N ASN A 12 23.93 -13.98 -58.35
CA ASN A 12 24.15 -13.98 -56.91
C ASN A 12 23.01 -13.20 -56.26
N THR A 13 22.19 -13.83 -55.42
CA THR A 13 21.23 -13.12 -54.54
C THR A 13 21.21 -13.81 -53.18
N ALA A 14 22.29 -13.60 -52.44
CA ALA A 14 22.38 -13.92 -51.02
C ALA A 14 22.53 -12.60 -50.25
N LEU A 15 21.45 -12.18 -49.56
CA LEU A 15 21.47 -11.43 -48.30
C LEU A 15 20.05 -10.93 -47.93
N ILE A 16 19.27 -11.78 -47.25
CA ILE A 16 18.27 -11.33 -46.27
C ILE A 16 18.41 -12.27 -45.06
N PRO A 17 18.89 -11.82 -43.88
CA PRO A 17 19.02 -12.70 -42.73
C PRO A 17 17.70 -12.79 -41.95
N ALA A 18 17.29 -14.04 -41.75
CA ALA A 18 16.79 -14.62 -40.50
C ALA A 18 16.04 -13.70 -39.50
N LEU A 19 14.71 -13.80 -39.50
CA LEU A 19 13.88 -13.50 -38.33
C LEU A 19 12.57 -14.31 -38.39
N LEU A 20 12.70 -15.63 -38.28
CA LEU A 20 11.60 -16.55 -38.06
C LEU A 20 12.10 -17.67 -37.16
N LEU A 21 11.83 -17.56 -35.86
CA LEU A 21 11.66 -18.68 -34.92
C LEU A 21 11.20 -18.11 -33.57
N LEU A 22 9.93 -17.75 -33.47
CA LEU A 22 9.18 -17.80 -32.21
C LEU A 22 7.83 -18.44 -32.50
N SER A 23 7.81 -19.77 -32.41
CA SER A 23 6.59 -20.55 -32.27
C SER A 23 5.98 -20.26 -30.90
N VAL A 24 4.80 -19.64 -30.90
CA VAL A 24 3.91 -19.63 -29.73
C VAL A 24 2.69 -20.46 -30.11
N PRO A 25 2.35 -21.54 -29.39
CA PRO A 25 1.17 -22.33 -29.71
C PRO A 25 -0.07 -21.55 -29.29
N TRP A 26 -0.92 -21.27 -30.27
CA TRP A 26 -2.27 -20.76 -30.08
C TRP A 26 -3.17 -21.98 -29.84
N THR A 27 -3.68 -22.15 -28.62
CA THR A 27 -4.82 -23.05 -28.37
C THR A 27 -5.94 -22.24 -27.77
N ALA A 28 -7.06 -22.23 -28.50
CA ALA A 28 -8.34 -21.69 -28.06
C ALA A 28 -9.04 -22.73 -27.19
N ALA A 29 -9.54 -22.32 -26.02
CA ALA A 29 -10.63 -23.00 -25.33
C ALA A 29 -11.26 -22.06 -24.30
N MET A 30 -12.48 -21.62 -24.60
CA MET A 30 -13.59 -21.36 -23.68
C MET A 30 -14.83 -21.93 -24.41
N PRO A 31 -15.89 -22.43 -23.74
CA PRO A 31 -16.29 -22.17 -22.35
C PRO A 31 -16.72 -23.44 -21.55
N ASN A 32 -16.91 -23.30 -20.23
CA ASN A 32 -18.21 -23.40 -19.53
C ASN A 32 -18.10 -23.91 -18.07
N SER A 33 -18.88 -23.27 -17.20
CA SER A 33 -19.54 -23.76 -15.97
C SER A 33 -18.83 -24.70 -14.97
N GLY A 34 -18.80 -24.27 -13.71
CA GLY A 34 -19.32 -25.10 -12.62
C GLY A 34 -18.33 -25.64 -11.58
N ALA A 35 -18.66 -25.31 -10.32
CA ALA A 35 -18.45 -26.08 -9.08
C ALA A 35 -17.06 -26.15 -8.43
N ALA A 36 -17.11 -25.78 -7.15
CA ALA A 36 -16.17 -25.99 -6.07
C ALA A 36 -15.47 -27.37 -6.03
N THR A 37 -14.23 -27.40 -5.52
CA THR A 37 -13.83 -28.23 -4.37
C THR A 37 -12.39 -27.97 -3.91
N LYS A 38 -12.21 -28.17 -2.60
CA LYS A 38 -11.05 -28.10 -1.70
C LYS A 38 -9.76 -28.80 -2.18
N SER A 39 -8.60 -28.32 -1.69
CA SER A 39 -7.48 -29.11 -1.13
C SER A 39 -6.29 -28.18 -0.80
N SER A 40 -6.14 -27.68 0.43
CA SER A 40 -5.27 -28.21 1.50
C SER A 40 -3.80 -28.52 1.15
N SER A 41 -2.94 -27.75 1.81
CA SER A 41 -1.69 -28.13 2.51
C SER A 41 -0.53 -28.79 1.76
N LEU A 42 0.66 -28.16 1.89
CA LEU A 42 1.89 -28.88 2.18
C LEU A 42 2.75 -28.04 3.12
N GLY A 43 2.78 -28.45 4.39
CA GLY A 43 3.74 -27.98 5.37
C GLY A 43 5.08 -28.67 5.19
N PHE A 44 6.14 -28.03 5.71
CA PHE A 44 7.41 -28.68 5.92
C PHE A 44 7.87 -28.36 7.35
N VAL A 45 7.85 -29.40 8.19
CA VAL A 45 8.47 -29.45 9.52
C VAL A 45 9.83 -30.08 9.35
N VAL A 46 10.89 -29.47 9.89
CA VAL A 46 12.12 -30.17 10.24
C VAL A 46 12.53 -29.73 11.65
N SER A 47 12.34 -30.65 12.59
CA SER A 47 13.01 -30.71 13.88
C SER A 47 14.37 -31.39 13.70
N GLY A 48 15.39 -30.98 14.47
CA GLY A 48 16.57 -31.81 14.64
C GLY A 48 17.86 -31.09 15.05
N SER A 49 18.08 -31.03 16.37
CA SER A 49 19.38 -31.22 17.06
C SER A 49 20.57 -30.29 16.78
N SER A 50 20.98 -29.58 17.84
CA SER A 50 22.39 -29.21 18.10
C SER A 50 23.23 -30.48 18.39
N PRO A 51 24.58 -30.48 18.29
CA PRO A 51 25.46 -29.71 19.20
C PRO A 51 26.81 -29.20 18.62
N LEU A 52 27.55 -28.49 19.49
CA LEU A 52 29.01 -28.29 19.53
C LEU A 52 29.67 -27.15 18.71
N ASN A 53 29.95 -26.07 19.45
CA ASN A 53 31.28 -25.46 19.66
C ASN A 53 32.36 -25.69 18.58
N ARG A 54 32.66 -24.65 17.77
CA ARG A 54 34.02 -24.42 17.26
C ARG A 54 34.25 -22.97 16.81
N ARG A 55 35.12 -22.26 17.53
CA ARG A 55 35.88 -21.10 17.03
C ARG A 55 36.69 -21.53 15.80
N ILE A 56 36.48 -20.92 14.64
CA ILE A 56 37.52 -20.66 13.62
C ILE A 56 37.14 -19.35 12.89
N GLY A 57 38.05 -18.39 12.88
CA GLY A 57 37.95 -17.18 12.07
C GLY A 57 38.14 -17.47 10.58
N GLY A 58 37.41 -16.75 9.74
CA GLY A 58 37.49 -16.94 8.30
C GLY A 58 36.70 -15.91 7.52
N SER A 59 37.39 -14.83 7.13
CA SER A 59 37.23 -14.08 5.87
C SER A 59 35.83 -14.00 5.27
N ALA A 60 35.07 -12.98 5.66
CA ALA A 60 33.89 -12.55 4.93
C ALA A 60 34.33 -11.83 3.64
N ARG A 61 34.31 -12.56 2.52
CA ARG A 61 34.31 -11.96 1.17
C ARG A 61 33.05 -11.11 1.04
N ARG A 62 33.24 -9.78 1.05
CA ARG A 62 32.20 -8.80 0.70
C ARG A 62 31.74 -9.08 -0.73
N ALA A 63 30.54 -9.62 -0.87
CA ALA A 63 29.77 -9.46 -2.10
C ALA A 63 29.31 -7.99 -2.15
N THR A 64 30.10 -7.16 -2.84
CA THR A 64 29.71 -5.82 -3.25
C THR A 64 28.60 -5.96 -4.29
N ALA A 65 27.36 -6.07 -3.83
CA ALA A 65 26.21 -5.73 -4.66
C ALA A 65 26.36 -4.25 -5.01
N ALA A 66 26.52 -3.96 -6.30
CA ALA A 66 26.54 -2.60 -6.82
C ALA A 66 25.17 -1.95 -6.61
N LEU A 67 24.93 -1.45 -5.39
CA LEU A 67 23.92 -0.43 -5.13
C LEU A 67 24.36 0.79 -5.94
N ARG A 68 23.76 0.97 -7.12
CA ARG A 68 23.63 2.31 -7.72
C ARG A 68 22.76 3.14 -6.78
N GLY A 69 23.36 3.62 -5.70
CA GLY A 69 22.83 4.72 -4.92
C GLY A 69 22.84 5.95 -5.82
N ILE A 70 21.70 6.24 -6.43
CA ILE A 70 21.48 7.55 -7.06
C ILE A 70 21.27 8.51 -5.89
N SER A 71 22.35 9.17 -5.49
CA SER A 71 22.27 10.46 -4.83
C SER A 71 21.53 11.39 -5.79
N MET A 72 20.25 11.66 -5.52
CA MET A 72 19.65 12.90 -6.01
C MET A 72 20.40 14.01 -5.28
N GLN A 73 21.51 14.46 -5.85
CA GLN A 73 22.03 15.78 -5.56
C GLN A 73 20.93 16.76 -5.95
N ASN A 74 20.08 17.09 -4.98
CA ASN A 74 19.37 18.36 -4.91
C ASN A 74 20.45 19.43 -4.77
N ARG A 75 21.21 19.65 -5.84
CA ARG A 75 22.23 20.68 -5.92
C ARG A 75 21.48 21.96 -6.21
N ASP A 76 21.22 22.71 -5.14
CA ASP A 76 21.08 24.16 -5.09
C ASP A 76 20.71 24.85 -6.42
N TYR A 77 19.43 24.82 -6.77
CA TYR A 77 18.83 25.77 -7.73
C TYR A 77 18.10 26.91 -7.03
N ARG A 78 18.56 27.30 -5.84
CA ARG A 78 18.15 28.53 -5.15
C ARG A 78 19.06 29.69 -5.52
N LYS A 79 19.01 30.12 -6.78
CA LYS A 79 19.61 31.40 -7.19
C LYS A 79 19.03 31.83 -8.52
N TYR A 80 17.81 32.36 -8.50
CA TYR A 80 17.27 33.47 -9.31
C TYR A 80 15.79 33.58 -8.94
N GLY A 81 15.33 34.78 -8.54
CA GLY A 81 14.09 35.07 -7.81
C GLY A 81 12.77 34.89 -8.58
N THR A 82 12.70 33.92 -9.47
CA THR A 82 11.48 33.35 -10.03
C THR A 82 11.68 31.85 -9.97
N GLU A 83 11.08 31.21 -8.98
CA GLU A 83 11.11 29.77 -8.79
C GLU A 83 10.57 29.12 -10.06
N PHE A 84 11.48 28.64 -10.92
CA PHE A 84 11.13 27.85 -12.10
C PHE A 84 10.62 26.52 -11.57
N ASP A 85 9.32 26.45 -11.25
CA ASP A 85 8.69 25.21 -10.83
C ASP A 85 8.56 24.29 -12.06
N LEU A 86 9.65 23.56 -12.34
CA LEU A 86 9.72 22.56 -13.42
C LEU A 86 8.77 21.39 -13.17
N LEU A 87 8.21 21.27 -11.96
CA LEU A 87 7.35 20.16 -11.54
C LEU A 87 5.88 20.55 -11.55
N ASP A 88 5.54 21.82 -11.42
CA ASP A 88 4.18 22.31 -11.58
C ASP A 88 3.74 22.32 -13.05
N GLY A 89 2.50 21.89 -13.27
CA GLY A 89 1.86 21.84 -14.57
C GLY A 89 1.64 20.44 -15.15
N LYS A 90 0.74 20.40 -16.15
CA LYS A 90 0.42 19.20 -16.92
C LYS A 90 1.05 19.29 -18.30
N ASP A 91 1.73 18.22 -18.72
CA ASP A 91 2.26 18.06 -20.07
C ASP A 91 1.45 17.02 -20.84
N PHE A 92 1.16 17.31 -22.10
CA PHE A 92 0.54 16.34 -22.99
C PHE A 92 1.50 15.17 -23.27
N ASP A 93 1.02 13.93 -23.10
CA ASP A 93 1.72 12.73 -23.54
C ASP A 93 1.09 12.23 -24.83
N ILE A 94 1.85 12.31 -25.92
CA ILE A 94 1.44 11.89 -27.27
C ILE A 94 1.10 10.39 -27.31
N LEU A 95 1.81 9.56 -26.56
CA LEU A 95 1.60 8.10 -26.60
C LEU A 95 0.31 7.71 -25.86
N ALA A 96 -0.02 8.44 -24.79
CA ALA A 96 -1.24 8.22 -24.05
C ALA A 96 -2.44 9.00 -24.63
N LEU A 97 -2.19 10.08 -25.38
CA LEU A 97 -3.17 11.08 -25.85
C LEU A 97 -3.93 11.77 -24.69
N ARG A 98 -3.22 12.03 -23.58
CA ARG A 98 -3.77 12.67 -22.38
C ARG A 98 -2.68 13.53 -21.73
N SER A 99 -3.09 14.59 -21.04
CA SER A 99 -2.19 15.40 -20.23
C SER A 99 -1.99 14.79 -18.84
N PHE A 100 -0.74 14.72 -18.39
CA PHE A 100 -0.34 14.23 -17.07
C PHE A 100 0.56 15.25 -16.39
N ARG A 101 0.61 15.23 -15.05
CA ARG A 101 1.56 16.04 -14.28
C ARG A 101 3.00 15.73 -14.72
N ARG A 102 3.83 16.77 -14.85
CA ARG A 102 5.24 16.64 -15.23
C ARG A 102 6.01 15.68 -14.34
N GLU A 103 5.79 15.78 -13.03
CA GLU A 103 6.42 14.88 -12.04
C GLU A 103 6.08 13.40 -12.30
N ALA A 104 4.82 13.09 -12.62
CA ALA A 104 4.39 11.72 -12.92
C ALA A 104 5.07 11.20 -14.20
N LYS A 105 5.14 12.02 -15.24
CA LYS A 105 5.81 11.69 -16.50
C LYS A 105 7.31 11.45 -16.32
N LEU A 106 7.99 12.28 -15.54
CA LEU A 106 9.42 12.13 -15.21
C LEU A 106 9.70 10.88 -14.38
N LYS A 107 8.87 10.60 -13.36
CA LYS A 107 8.97 9.35 -12.58
C LYS A 107 8.79 8.13 -13.47
N TYR A 108 7.80 8.17 -14.35
CA TYR A 108 7.53 7.08 -15.28
C TYR A 108 8.69 6.87 -16.27
N SER A 109 9.21 7.94 -16.90
CA SER A 109 10.29 7.82 -17.89
C SER A 109 11.57 7.24 -17.30
N ASN A 110 11.83 7.49 -16.03
CA ASN A 110 12.98 6.94 -15.31
C ASN A 110 12.83 5.45 -15.02
N LEU A 111 11.61 4.94 -14.84
CA LEU A 111 11.35 3.54 -14.53
C LEU A 111 11.17 2.67 -15.79
N ASN A 112 10.58 3.23 -16.86
CA ASN A 112 10.15 2.47 -18.04
C ASN A 112 10.73 3.06 -19.34
N GLN A 113 12.06 3.07 -19.46
CA GLN A 113 12.75 3.68 -20.61
C GLN A 113 12.45 2.98 -21.96
N SER A 114 12.20 1.67 -21.95
CA SER A 114 11.99 0.88 -23.19
C SER A 114 10.53 0.86 -23.66
N GLU A 115 9.56 1.19 -22.80
CA GLU A 115 8.14 1.11 -23.14
C GLU A 115 7.70 2.10 -24.24
N PRO A 116 8.13 3.39 -24.24
CA PRO A 116 7.86 4.30 -25.36
C PRO A 116 8.31 3.74 -26.71
N LEU A 117 9.49 3.13 -26.75
CA LEU A 117 10.06 2.56 -27.96
C LEU A 117 9.22 1.38 -28.47
N ARG A 118 8.77 0.50 -27.58
CA ARG A 118 7.88 -0.63 -27.97
C ARG A 118 6.57 -0.12 -28.58
N ILE A 119 5.94 0.88 -27.94
CA ILE A 119 4.70 1.48 -28.45
C ILE A 119 4.93 2.07 -29.85
N LEU A 120 6.02 2.81 -30.05
CA LEU A 120 6.36 3.39 -31.36
C LEU A 120 6.65 2.31 -32.41
N ILE A 121 7.40 1.26 -32.07
CA ILE A 121 7.71 0.15 -33.00
C ILE A 121 6.43 -0.55 -33.44
N PHE A 122 5.56 -0.94 -32.50
CA PHE A 122 4.30 -1.63 -32.86
C PHE A 122 3.36 -0.71 -33.65
N GLY A 123 3.29 0.57 -33.30
CA GLY A 123 2.52 1.56 -34.06
C GLY A 123 3.05 1.73 -35.48
N MET A 124 4.35 1.95 -35.64
CA MET A 124 4.98 2.08 -36.97
C MET A 124 4.84 0.81 -37.80
N LEU A 125 5.04 -0.37 -37.20
CA LEU A 125 4.88 -1.66 -37.88
C LEU A 125 3.44 -1.84 -38.40
N PHE A 126 2.44 -1.44 -37.62
CA PHE A 126 1.05 -1.41 -38.06
C PHE A 126 0.83 -0.43 -39.23
N PHE A 127 1.26 0.84 -39.08
CA PHE A 127 1.06 1.85 -40.12
C PHE A 127 1.78 1.50 -41.43
N LEU A 128 3.00 0.98 -41.35
CA LEU A 128 3.75 0.51 -42.52
C LEU A 128 3.06 -0.68 -43.19
N SER A 129 2.56 -1.65 -42.40
CA SER A 129 1.87 -2.83 -42.94
C SER A 129 0.57 -2.45 -43.66
N VAL A 130 -0.21 -1.52 -43.11
CA VAL A 130 -1.47 -1.05 -43.72
C VAL A 130 -1.20 -0.12 -44.91
N SER A 131 -0.14 0.69 -44.85
CA SER A 131 0.21 1.63 -45.92
C SER A 131 1.00 1.00 -47.06
N TYR A 132 1.53 -0.21 -46.87
CA TYR A 132 2.36 -0.90 -47.86
C TYR A 132 1.68 -0.96 -49.23
N GLN A 133 0.38 -1.26 -49.27
CA GLN A 133 -0.35 -1.31 -50.54
C GLN A 133 -0.30 0.01 -51.31
N LYS A 134 -0.53 1.12 -50.62
CA LYS A 134 -0.48 2.45 -51.24
C LYS A 134 0.94 2.81 -51.70
N ILE A 135 1.93 2.47 -50.89
CA ILE A 135 3.35 2.73 -51.19
C ILE A 135 3.78 1.94 -52.43
N ALA A 136 3.50 0.64 -52.47
CA ALA A 136 3.85 -0.21 -53.61
C ALA A 136 3.12 0.20 -54.90
N THR A 137 1.85 0.59 -54.83
CA THR A 137 1.14 1.13 -56.00
C THR A 137 1.75 2.45 -56.50
N ALA A 138 2.21 3.32 -55.60
CA ALA A 138 2.85 4.58 -55.98
C ALA A 138 4.24 4.35 -56.62
N LEU A 139 4.92 3.26 -56.26
CA LEU A 139 6.20 2.84 -56.84
C LEU A 139 6.05 2.01 -58.12
N GLY A 140 4.82 1.70 -58.55
CA GLY A 140 4.56 0.87 -59.73
C GLY A 140 4.85 -0.62 -59.54
N GLU A 141 4.96 -1.09 -58.29
CA GLU A 141 5.23 -2.49 -57.98
C GLU A 141 3.94 -3.31 -57.86
N PRO A 142 3.79 -4.43 -58.60
CA PRO A 142 2.64 -5.30 -58.48
C PRO A 142 2.70 -6.09 -57.16
N ILE A 143 1.63 -6.01 -56.37
CA ILE A 143 1.53 -6.71 -55.09
C ILE A 143 0.83 -8.05 -55.30
N THR A 144 1.50 -9.12 -54.89
CA THR A 144 0.96 -10.49 -54.90
C THR A 144 -0.03 -10.74 -53.74
N ASP A 145 -0.95 -11.69 -53.90
CA ASP A 145 -1.90 -12.04 -52.83
C ASP A 145 -1.21 -12.57 -51.57
N LEU A 146 -0.08 -13.28 -51.72
CA LEU A 146 0.73 -13.73 -50.58
C LEU A 146 1.26 -12.55 -49.76
N GLN A 147 1.74 -11.48 -50.40
CA GLN A 147 2.21 -10.27 -49.72
C GLN A 147 1.07 -9.56 -48.98
N ARG A 148 -0.15 -9.55 -49.54
CA ARG A 148 -1.34 -8.99 -48.86
C ARG A 148 -1.67 -9.77 -47.59
N ILE A 149 -1.66 -11.11 -47.66
CA ILE A 149 -1.88 -11.97 -46.50
C ILE A 149 -0.83 -11.72 -45.43
N GLN A 150 0.46 -11.62 -45.81
CA GLN A 150 1.55 -11.32 -44.90
C GLN A 150 1.37 -9.95 -44.20
N GLN A 151 0.95 -8.91 -44.93
CA GLN A 151 0.68 -7.59 -44.35
C GLN A 151 -0.42 -7.64 -43.31
N VAL A 152 -1.53 -8.34 -43.59
CA VAL A 152 -2.64 -8.48 -42.63
C VAL A 152 -2.16 -9.27 -41.40
N ALA A 153 -1.41 -10.35 -41.61
CA ALA A 153 -0.85 -11.18 -40.54
C ALA A 153 0.14 -10.42 -39.63
N VAL A 154 0.80 -9.37 -40.14
CA VAL A 154 1.67 -8.49 -39.33
C VAL A 154 0.88 -7.33 -38.73
N ALA A 155 -0.05 -6.72 -39.48
CA ALA A 155 -0.80 -5.54 -39.05
C ALA A 155 -1.67 -5.82 -37.82
N ILE A 156 -2.43 -6.92 -37.81
CA ILE A 156 -3.37 -7.23 -36.72
C ILE A 156 -2.63 -7.43 -35.38
N PRO A 157 -1.60 -8.30 -35.28
CA PRO A 157 -0.84 -8.45 -34.04
C PRO A 157 -0.12 -7.16 -33.63
N SER A 158 0.41 -6.39 -34.58
CA SER A 158 1.08 -5.12 -34.29
C SER A 158 0.11 -4.12 -33.66
N LEU A 159 -1.11 -4.00 -34.19
CA LEU A 159 -2.15 -3.16 -33.62
C LEU A 159 -2.55 -3.63 -32.22
N ALA A 160 -2.76 -4.93 -32.03
CA ALA A 160 -3.12 -5.50 -30.74
C ALA A 160 -2.03 -5.23 -29.67
N LEU A 161 -0.76 -5.43 -30.03
CA LEU A 161 0.38 -5.14 -29.15
C LEU A 161 0.52 -3.64 -28.88
N PHE A 162 0.34 -2.79 -29.88
CA PHE A 162 0.32 -1.33 -29.72
C PHE A 162 -0.75 -0.90 -28.71
N LEU A 163 -1.99 -1.34 -28.88
CA LEU A 163 -3.09 -1.00 -27.97
C LEU A 163 -2.86 -1.53 -26.56
N ARG A 164 -2.31 -2.75 -26.43
CA ARG A 164 -1.99 -3.36 -25.13
C ARG A 164 -0.91 -2.57 -24.39
N GLU A 165 0.22 -2.26 -25.04
CA GLU A 165 1.32 -1.52 -24.43
C GLU A 165 0.91 -0.07 -24.13
N ARG A 166 0.20 0.59 -25.05
CA ARG A 166 -0.38 1.92 -24.80
C ARG A 166 -1.32 1.91 -23.59
N GLY A 167 -2.23 0.94 -23.50
CA GLY A 167 -3.15 0.81 -22.38
C GLY A 167 -2.44 0.59 -21.05
N ARG A 168 -1.39 -0.25 -21.03
CA ARG A 168 -0.54 -0.48 -19.85
C ARG A 168 0.16 0.81 -19.40
N ARG A 169 0.80 1.52 -20.32
CA ARG A 169 1.41 2.83 -20.07
C ARG A 169 0.42 3.81 -19.46
N THR A 170 -0.73 3.99 -20.12
CA THR A 170 -1.75 4.95 -19.66
C THR A 170 -2.22 4.63 -18.25
N LYS A 171 -2.50 3.35 -17.93
CA LYS A 171 -2.89 2.94 -16.58
C LYS A 171 -1.81 3.26 -15.53
N GLN A 172 -0.54 3.02 -15.85
CA GLN A 172 0.57 3.34 -14.96
C GLN A 172 0.75 4.85 -14.75
N LEU A 173 0.64 5.64 -15.83
CA LEU A 173 0.71 7.09 -15.75
C LEU A 173 -0.45 7.67 -14.94
N VAL A 174 -1.69 7.21 -15.16
CA VAL A 174 -2.84 7.62 -14.34
C VAL A 174 -2.61 7.30 -12.87
N ARG A 175 -2.08 6.12 -12.54
CA ARG A 175 -1.76 5.77 -11.16
C ARG A 175 -0.73 6.73 -10.55
N MET A 176 0.36 7.01 -11.28
CA MET A 176 1.40 7.93 -10.83
C MET A 176 0.91 9.38 -10.73
N ASP A 177 0.01 9.79 -11.61
CA ASP A 177 -0.61 11.12 -11.59
C ASP A 177 -1.45 11.30 -10.33
N LYS A 178 -2.27 10.29 -9.98
CA LYS A 178 -3.04 10.24 -8.73
C LYS A 178 -2.14 10.19 -7.48
N GLU A 179 -1.02 9.45 -7.53
CA GLU A 179 -0.01 9.44 -6.46
C GLU A 179 0.71 10.79 -6.30
N CYS A 180 0.82 11.59 -7.37
CA CYS A 180 1.37 12.94 -7.32
C CYS A 180 0.33 13.96 -6.84
N ALA A 181 -0.93 13.83 -7.27
CA ALA A 181 -2.01 14.77 -6.96
C ALA A 181 -2.26 14.93 -5.46
N ILE A 182 -2.24 13.82 -4.69
CA ILE A 182 -2.37 13.87 -3.23
C ILE A 182 -1.28 14.73 -2.57
N GLY A 183 -0.13 14.91 -3.21
CA GLY A 183 0.97 15.72 -2.69
C GLY A 183 0.70 17.22 -2.63
N ASP A 184 -0.24 17.72 -3.43
CA ASP A 184 -0.58 19.15 -3.47
C ASP A 184 -1.70 19.52 -2.50
N LEU A 185 -2.46 18.51 -2.04
CA LEU A 185 -3.51 18.69 -1.06
C LEU A 185 -2.95 19.27 0.24
N GLN A 186 -3.78 20.07 0.91
CA GLN A 186 -3.38 20.86 2.06
C GLN A 186 -4.02 20.34 3.35
N LEU A 187 -3.25 20.42 4.43
CA LEU A 187 -3.63 19.98 5.77
C LEU A 187 -3.27 21.08 6.77
N ILE A 188 -4.09 21.23 7.80
CA ILE A 188 -3.88 22.17 8.89
C ILE A 188 -3.55 21.39 10.16
N LEU A 189 -2.41 21.72 10.75
CA LEU A 189 -2.10 21.36 12.12
C LEU A 189 -2.45 22.54 13.01
N GLN A 190 -3.40 22.34 13.91
CA GLN A 190 -3.63 23.28 15.01
C GLN A 190 -2.66 22.97 16.14
N ASP A 191 -1.84 23.95 16.49
CA ASP A 191 -0.95 23.81 17.63
C ASP A 191 -1.73 24.01 18.94
N ALA A 192 -1.89 22.96 19.75
CA ALA A 192 -2.63 23.03 21.01
C ALA A 192 -2.03 24.00 22.03
N MET A 193 -0.71 24.25 21.98
CA MET A 193 -0.04 25.15 22.95
C MET A 193 -0.15 26.62 22.57
N SER A 194 -0.04 26.93 21.27
CA SER A 194 -0.05 28.31 20.77
C SER A 194 -1.39 28.74 20.15
N GLY A 195 -2.30 27.81 19.91
CA GLY A 195 -3.54 28.03 19.15
C GLY A 195 -3.30 28.35 17.67
N THR A 196 -2.04 28.38 17.20
CA THR A 196 -1.71 28.75 15.84
C THR A 196 -2.03 27.62 14.86
N LYS A 197 -2.70 27.95 13.76
CA LYS A 197 -2.94 27.03 12.66
C LYS A 197 -1.77 27.12 11.68
N LYS A 198 -1.15 25.98 11.39
CA LYS A 198 -0.08 25.86 10.38
C LYS A 198 -0.59 24.99 9.24
N THR A 199 -0.61 25.56 8.04
CA THR A 199 -0.96 24.83 6.82
C THR A 199 0.29 24.17 6.24
N PHE A 200 0.15 22.92 5.81
CA PHE A 200 1.18 22.13 5.16
C PHE A 200 0.61 21.49 3.90
N ARG A 201 1.40 21.43 2.83
CA ARG A 201 1.08 20.53 1.72
C ARG A 201 1.50 19.12 2.07
N VAL A 202 0.76 18.10 1.64
CA VAL A 202 1.10 16.69 1.91
C VAL A 202 2.51 16.34 1.42
N ARG A 203 2.99 16.94 0.32
CA ARG A 203 4.37 16.76 -0.16
C ARG A 203 5.45 17.24 0.81
N GLU A 204 5.16 18.23 1.66
CA GLU A 204 6.08 18.78 2.65
C GLU A 204 6.21 17.91 3.90
N LEU A 205 5.24 17.00 4.09
CA LEU A 205 5.24 15.99 5.15
C LEU A 205 6.12 14.79 4.79
N ARG A 206 6.54 14.66 3.53
CA ARG A 206 7.48 13.60 3.10
C ARG A 206 8.77 13.69 3.92
N GLY A 207 9.16 12.56 4.50
CA GLY A 207 10.32 12.41 5.39
C GLY A 207 10.08 12.86 6.82
N LYS A 208 8.90 13.42 7.14
CA LYS A 208 8.57 13.96 8.47
C LYS A 208 7.38 13.26 9.12
N ARG A 209 6.32 12.97 8.35
CA ARG A 209 5.11 12.31 8.85
C ARG A 209 4.52 11.35 7.82
N ARG A 210 3.82 10.34 8.34
CA ARG A 210 2.93 9.44 7.61
C ARG A 210 1.52 10.02 7.63
N LEU A 211 0.65 9.57 6.73
CA LEU A 211 -0.73 10.04 6.64
C LEU A 211 -1.69 8.87 6.62
N LEU A 212 -2.79 8.96 7.35
CA LEU A 212 -3.98 8.12 7.21
C LEU A 212 -5.17 9.04 6.97
N ALA A 213 -5.83 8.90 5.83
CA ALA A 213 -6.96 9.71 5.44
C ALA A 213 -8.21 8.83 5.33
N PHE A 214 -9.27 9.23 6.03
CA PHE A 214 -10.60 8.62 5.97
C PHE A 214 -11.52 9.50 5.12
N TYR A 215 -12.30 8.89 4.24
CA TYR A 215 -13.28 9.57 3.40
C TYR A 215 -14.64 8.88 3.49
N GLY A 216 -15.71 9.61 3.81
CA GLY A 216 -17.06 9.03 3.87
C GLY A 216 -18.12 9.99 4.42
N THR A 217 -19.26 9.45 4.82
CA THR A 217 -20.37 10.19 5.43
C THR A 217 -20.09 10.52 6.89
N LYS A 218 -20.93 11.38 7.50
CA LYS A 218 -20.88 11.70 8.93
C LYS A 218 -20.87 10.45 9.81
N GLU A 219 -21.74 9.49 9.53
CA GLU A 219 -21.90 8.26 10.33
C GLU A 219 -20.64 7.40 10.27
N TYR A 220 -20.11 7.19 9.06
CA TYR A 220 -18.86 6.47 8.85
C TYR A 220 -17.70 7.16 9.57
N LEU A 221 -17.52 8.46 9.38
CA LEU A 221 -16.42 9.20 10.00
C LEU A 221 -16.50 9.20 11.53
N LYS A 222 -17.71 9.31 12.10
CA LYS A 222 -17.93 9.20 13.53
C LYS A 222 -17.44 7.87 14.08
N GLU A 223 -17.84 6.77 13.46
CA GLU A 223 -17.42 5.43 13.87
C GLU A 223 -15.91 5.23 13.72
N GLN A 224 -15.37 5.58 12.55
CA GLN A 224 -13.95 5.38 12.26
C GLN A 224 -13.04 6.25 13.13
N LEU A 225 -13.43 7.48 13.44
CA LEU A 225 -12.65 8.35 14.31
C LEU A 225 -12.70 7.92 15.77
N ALA A 226 -13.84 7.40 16.24
CA ALA A 226 -13.94 6.80 17.56
C ALA A 226 -13.02 5.57 17.68
N ALA A 227 -13.03 4.68 16.69
CA ALA A 227 -12.12 3.53 16.64
C ALA A 227 -10.65 3.97 16.53
N ALA A 228 -10.35 4.97 15.70
CA ALA A 228 -8.99 5.49 15.54
C ALA A 228 -8.47 6.16 16.82
N ALA A 229 -9.32 6.79 17.63
CA ALA A 229 -8.93 7.47 18.86
C ALA A 229 -8.26 6.52 19.88
N VAL A 230 -8.60 5.23 19.86
CA VAL A 230 -7.96 4.16 20.65
C VAL A 230 -6.46 4.11 20.40
N TYR A 231 -6.03 4.40 19.17
CA TYR A 231 -4.64 4.30 18.72
C TYR A 231 -3.91 5.65 18.68
N ARG A 232 -4.46 6.71 19.28
CA ARG A 232 -3.90 8.08 19.25
C ARG A 232 -2.41 8.13 19.60
N ARG A 233 -1.98 7.42 20.65
CA ARG A 233 -0.58 7.35 21.07
C ARG A 233 0.28 6.59 20.07
N ARG A 234 -0.26 5.54 19.46
CA ARG A 234 0.42 4.75 18.43
C ARG A 234 0.67 5.59 17.19
N TYR A 235 -0.32 6.37 16.76
CA TYR A 235 -0.17 7.31 15.66
C TYR A 235 0.96 8.30 15.91
N LEU A 236 1.08 8.85 17.11
CA LEU A 236 2.21 9.72 17.47
C LEU A 236 3.56 8.99 17.42
N SER A 237 3.64 7.79 17.98
CA SER A 237 4.87 6.98 17.97
C SER A 237 5.30 6.58 16.55
N SER A 238 4.34 6.41 15.65
CA SER A 238 4.54 6.13 14.23
C SER A 238 4.67 7.39 13.37
N GLN A 239 4.65 8.59 13.98
CA GLN A 239 4.65 9.90 13.31
C GLN A 239 3.56 10.03 12.25
N MET A 240 2.38 9.47 12.50
CA MET A 240 1.24 9.48 11.59
C MET A 240 0.29 10.64 11.92
N ALA A 241 -0.12 11.36 10.88
CA ALA A 241 -1.24 12.29 10.90
C ALA A 241 -2.49 11.55 10.43
N VAL A 242 -3.58 11.67 11.17
CA VAL A 242 -4.90 11.16 10.78
C VAL A 242 -5.74 12.33 10.31
N VAL A 243 -6.47 12.14 9.22
CA VAL A 243 -7.31 13.18 8.61
C VAL A 243 -8.66 12.56 8.25
N ALA A 244 -9.73 13.32 8.47
CA ALA A 244 -11.07 12.96 8.07
C ALA A 244 -11.57 13.92 6.99
N ILE A 245 -12.08 13.35 5.90
CA ILE A 245 -12.62 14.03 4.73
C ILE A 245 -14.09 13.66 4.63
N SER A 246 -14.96 14.63 4.80
CA SER A 246 -16.40 14.42 4.69
C SER A 246 -16.86 14.55 3.24
N SER A 247 -17.68 13.60 2.82
CA SER A 247 -18.41 13.64 1.54
C SER A 247 -19.70 14.46 1.61
N ASP A 248 -20.30 14.59 2.80
CA ASP A 248 -21.59 15.24 3.07
C ASP A 248 -21.48 16.66 3.65
N GLY A 249 -20.27 17.19 3.77
CA GLY A 249 -19.99 18.49 4.38
C GLY A 249 -20.05 18.51 5.92
N SER A 250 -20.17 17.35 6.57
CA SER A 250 -20.04 17.24 8.02
C SER A 250 -18.66 17.70 8.52
N THR A 251 -18.67 18.26 9.72
CA THR A 251 -17.48 18.89 10.32
C THR A 251 -17.00 18.12 11.54
N ARG A 252 -15.84 18.50 12.07
CA ARG A 252 -15.26 17.85 13.26
C ARG A 252 -16.22 17.82 14.46
N SER A 253 -17.04 18.85 14.65
CA SER A 253 -18.03 18.88 15.73
C SER A 253 -19.16 17.88 15.55
N ASP A 254 -19.43 17.43 14.33
CA ASP A 254 -20.50 16.48 14.02
C ASP A 254 -20.14 15.03 14.34
N TRP A 255 -18.84 14.72 14.37
CA TRP A 255 -18.35 13.35 14.47
C TRP A 255 -18.28 12.84 15.92
N GLY A 256 -18.45 13.72 16.93
CA GLY A 256 -18.58 13.30 18.33
C GLY A 256 -17.38 12.51 18.86
N LEU A 257 -16.19 13.11 18.84
CA LEU A 257 -14.98 12.48 19.36
C LEU A 257 -15.09 12.19 20.88
N PRO A 258 -14.57 11.04 21.37
CA PRO A 258 -14.57 10.73 22.80
C PRO A 258 -13.89 11.83 23.64
N GLU A 259 -14.35 12.03 24.87
CA GLU A 259 -13.70 12.97 25.80
C GLU A 259 -12.22 12.59 25.99
N GLY A 260 -11.33 13.58 25.85
CA GLY A 260 -9.88 13.36 25.87
C GLY A 260 -9.25 12.95 24.53
N ALA A 261 -10.04 12.59 23.51
CA ALA A 261 -9.55 12.39 22.14
C ALA A 261 -9.37 13.72 21.38
N ASP A 262 -10.03 14.79 21.84
CA ASP A 262 -10.28 16.03 21.08
C ASP A 262 -9.07 16.99 20.92
N GLY A 263 -7.86 16.46 20.97
CA GLY A 263 -6.69 17.15 20.40
C GLY A 263 -5.99 18.17 21.31
N THR A 264 -6.42 18.39 22.55
CA THR A 264 -5.68 19.28 23.48
C THR A 264 -4.29 18.76 23.86
N ARG A 265 -4.00 17.46 23.70
CA ARG A 265 -2.68 16.88 24.05
C ARG A 265 -2.03 16.02 22.97
N GLY A 266 -2.78 15.61 21.94
CA GLY A 266 -2.39 14.49 21.08
C GLY A 266 -1.88 14.81 19.68
N PHE A 267 -2.19 15.94 19.05
CA PHE A 267 -1.74 16.32 17.68
C PHE A 267 -1.80 15.21 16.61
N TRP A 268 -2.66 14.20 16.80
CA TRP A 268 -2.75 13.02 15.95
C TRP A 268 -3.79 13.23 14.85
N LEU A 269 -4.90 13.91 15.16
CA LEU A 269 -5.95 14.30 14.22
C LEU A 269 -5.65 15.69 13.65
N TRP A 270 -5.61 15.79 12.33
CA TRP A 270 -5.30 16.99 11.57
C TRP A 270 -6.54 17.45 10.80
N GLU A 271 -6.63 18.75 10.57
CA GLU A 271 -7.72 19.34 9.79
C GLU A 271 -7.34 19.37 8.31
N VAL A 272 -8.36 19.34 7.45
CA VAL A 272 -8.22 19.54 6.01
C VAL A 272 -8.30 21.01 5.70
N ASP A 273 -7.40 21.51 4.85
CA ASP A 273 -7.59 22.79 4.17
C ASP A 273 -8.12 22.53 2.76
N GLY A 274 -9.11 23.31 2.32
CA GLY A 274 -9.75 23.11 1.02
C GLY A 274 -10.46 21.75 0.88
N MET A 275 -11.50 21.51 1.69
CA MET A 275 -12.28 20.25 1.67
C MET A 275 -12.70 19.82 0.25
N GLY A 276 -13.09 20.76 -0.60
CA GLY A 276 -13.49 20.46 -1.98
C GLY A 276 -12.41 19.77 -2.82
N GLU A 277 -11.14 20.16 -2.67
CA GLU A 277 -10.03 19.52 -3.40
C GLU A 277 -9.80 18.08 -2.95
N TRP A 278 -9.97 17.83 -1.65
CA TRP A 278 -9.89 16.48 -1.08
C TRP A 278 -11.05 15.61 -1.54
N VAL A 279 -12.27 16.15 -1.55
CA VAL A 279 -13.45 15.44 -2.05
C VAL A 279 -13.28 15.09 -3.52
N GLU A 280 -12.92 16.05 -4.38
CA GLU A 280 -12.66 15.82 -5.81
C GLU A 280 -11.60 14.74 -6.03
N TYR A 281 -10.52 14.76 -5.23
CA TYR A 281 -9.47 13.73 -5.28
C TYR A 281 -10.01 12.32 -4.97
N PHE A 282 -10.80 12.18 -3.90
CA PHE A 282 -11.36 10.88 -3.53
C PHE A 282 -12.42 10.40 -4.53
N GLU A 283 -13.28 11.30 -5.03
CA GLU A 283 -14.24 11.00 -6.09
C GLU A 283 -13.54 10.51 -7.36
N GLU A 284 -12.47 11.18 -7.81
CA GLU A 284 -11.67 10.71 -8.96
C GLU A 284 -11.02 9.35 -8.67
N LEU A 285 -10.59 9.08 -7.43
CA LEU A 285 -9.97 7.81 -7.05
C LEU A 285 -10.96 6.63 -7.02
N LEU A 286 -12.22 6.94 -6.69
CA LEU A 286 -13.34 6.01 -6.56
C LEU A 286 -14.18 5.89 -7.85
N GLU A 287 -13.97 6.75 -8.84
CA GLU A 287 -14.61 6.69 -10.15
C GLU A 287 -14.53 5.28 -10.76
N GLY A 288 -15.69 4.66 -11.00
CA GLY A 288 -15.81 3.31 -11.56
C GLY A 288 -15.47 2.16 -10.60
N LYS A 289 -15.35 2.43 -9.29
CA LYS A 289 -15.20 1.42 -8.22
C LYS A 289 -16.35 1.40 -7.21
N LEU A 290 -17.20 2.43 -7.24
CA LEU A 290 -18.42 2.50 -6.44
C LEU A 290 -19.51 1.72 -7.20
N ASP A 291 -19.71 0.46 -6.84
CA ASP A 291 -20.93 -0.29 -7.12
C ASP A 291 -21.63 -0.54 -5.76
N GLU A 292 -22.93 -0.24 -5.69
CA GLU A 292 -23.98 -0.51 -4.66
C GLU A 292 -23.70 -0.37 -3.15
N SER A 293 -22.47 -0.13 -2.67
CA SER A 293 -22.18 0.12 -1.25
C SER A 293 -21.66 1.54 -1.00
N ASP A 294 -22.48 2.55 -1.36
CA ASP A 294 -22.19 3.98 -1.16
C ASP A 294 -21.95 4.36 0.32
N GLU A 295 -22.31 3.48 1.27
CA GLU A 295 -22.20 3.73 2.71
C GLU A 295 -20.86 3.28 3.33
N ALA A 296 -20.05 2.47 2.64
CA ALA A 296 -18.89 1.84 3.28
C ALA A 296 -17.72 2.81 3.54
N GLY A 297 -17.73 4.01 2.95
CA GLY A 297 -16.59 4.92 3.01
C GLY A 297 -15.30 4.33 2.40
N SER A 298 -14.20 5.07 2.48
CA SER A 298 -12.90 4.64 1.99
C SER A 298 -11.76 5.24 2.81
N TRP A 299 -10.56 4.71 2.61
CA TRP A 299 -9.37 5.22 3.27
C TRP A 299 -8.10 4.99 2.45
N ILE A 300 -7.10 5.82 2.73
CA ILE A 300 -5.76 5.70 2.16
C ILE A 300 -4.70 6.00 3.21
N ALA A 301 -3.64 5.20 3.21
CA ALA A 301 -2.48 5.39 4.07
C ALA A 301 -1.22 5.66 3.25
N LEU A 302 -0.50 6.73 3.59
CA LEU A 302 0.76 7.12 2.97
C LEU A 302 1.93 6.94 3.93
N ASN A 303 2.99 6.31 3.45
CA ASN A 303 4.23 6.14 4.22
C ASN A 303 5.04 7.46 4.29
N MET A 304 6.18 7.42 4.99
CA MET A 304 7.07 8.59 5.12
C MET A 304 7.59 9.12 3.78
N LYS A 305 7.60 8.33 2.70
CA LYS A 305 7.99 8.78 1.36
C LYS A 305 6.85 9.48 0.62
N GLY A 306 5.67 9.60 1.24
CA GLY A 306 4.44 10.10 0.62
C GLY A 306 3.88 9.17 -0.45
N ARG A 307 4.17 7.86 -0.37
CA ARG A 307 3.62 6.86 -1.27
C ARG A 307 2.52 6.09 -0.56
N SER A 308 1.46 5.75 -1.29
CA SER A 308 0.43 4.84 -0.79
C SER A 308 1.05 3.49 -0.43
N CYS A 309 0.79 3.01 0.78
CA CYS A 309 1.21 1.70 1.25
C CYS A 309 0.03 0.78 1.60
N ALA A 310 -1.15 1.35 1.81
CA ALA A 310 -2.41 0.65 1.99
C ALA A 310 -3.57 1.58 1.63
N SER A 311 -4.68 1.01 1.16
CA SER A 311 -5.94 1.71 0.91
C SER A 311 -7.05 0.68 0.80
N GLY A 312 -8.30 1.07 1.09
CA GLY A 312 -9.44 0.17 1.01
C GLY A 312 -10.77 0.92 0.95
N LEU A 313 -11.82 0.18 0.63
CA LEU A 313 -13.21 0.55 0.92
C LEU A 313 -13.56 0.00 2.31
N GLY A 314 -14.49 0.62 3.03
CA GLY A 314 -14.81 0.18 4.40
C GLY A 314 -13.85 0.73 5.44
N ALA A 315 -13.93 0.18 6.65
CA ALA A 315 -13.02 0.49 7.75
C ALA A 315 -11.63 -0.15 7.55
N PRO A 316 -10.51 0.55 7.85
CA PRO A 316 -9.21 -0.10 7.98
C PRO A 316 -9.13 -0.94 9.26
N ILE A 317 -8.49 -2.11 9.16
CA ILE A 317 -8.01 -2.85 10.33
C ILE A 317 -6.74 -2.13 10.84
N VAL A 318 -6.92 -1.24 11.81
CA VAL A 318 -5.84 -0.35 12.28
C VAL A 318 -4.68 -1.13 12.91
N ASP A 319 -4.97 -2.23 13.60
CA ASP A 319 -3.94 -3.10 14.20
C ASP A 319 -2.98 -3.65 13.13
N GLU A 320 -3.50 -4.19 12.02
CA GLU A 320 -2.69 -4.69 10.92
C GLU A 320 -1.90 -3.57 10.24
N LEU A 321 -2.53 -2.40 10.08
CA LEU A 321 -1.90 -1.24 9.48
C LEU A 321 -0.70 -0.78 10.31
N LEU A 322 -0.86 -0.66 11.63
CA LEU A 322 0.19 -0.26 12.56
C LEU A 322 1.25 -1.34 12.75
N GLY A 323 0.85 -2.61 12.84
CA GLY A 323 1.77 -3.74 13.04
C GLY A 323 2.68 -4.00 11.83
N SER A 324 2.15 -3.85 10.61
CA SER A 324 2.87 -4.28 9.40
C SER A 324 3.36 -3.15 8.50
N LYS A 325 2.54 -2.11 8.27
CA LYS A 325 2.84 -1.05 7.29
C LYS A 325 3.35 0.22 7.95
N MET A 326 2.87 0.50 9.16
CA MET A 326 3.10 1.74 9.88
C MET A 326 3.62 1.50 11.31
N PRO A 327 4.70 0.73 11.51
CA PRO A 327 5.23 0.43 12.84
C PRO A 327 5.76 1.70 13.53
N PRO A 328 5.78 1.73 14.87
CA PRO A 328 6.39 2.80 15.64
C PRO A 328 7.81 3.12 15.16
N LEU A 329 8.14 4.41 15.09
CA LEU A 329 9.46 4.88 14.67
C LEU A 329 10.38 5.15 15.86
N ASN A 330 9.80 5.55 16.99
CA ASN A 330 10.54 5.79 18.21
C ASN A 330 10.75 4.47 18.96
N VAL A 331 11.91 4.32 19.59
CA VAL A 331 12.14 3.25 20.55
C VAL A 331 11.15 3.46 21.69
N LEU A 332 10.31 2.47 21.93
CA LEU A 332 9.31 2.53 22.99
C LEU A 332 9.99 2.11 24.29
N GLU A 333 9.88 2.94 25.32
CA GLU A 333 10.45 2.65 26.63
C GLU A 333 9.36 2.18 27.59
N GLU A 334 9.75 1.36 28.56
CA GLU A 334 8.84 0.86 29.60
C GLU A 334 8.40 1.99 30.55
N SER A 335 9.22 3.05 30.67
CA SER A 335 8.98 4.27 31.43
C SER A 335 8.13 5.31 30.70
N ASP A 336 7.69 5.04 29.47
CA ASP A 336 6.86 5.95 28.71
C ASP A 336 5.51 6.17 29.41
N ALA A 337 5.40 7.28 30.15
CA ALA A 337 4.21 7.61 30.95
C ALA A 337 2.92 7.57 30.09
N PRO A 338 1.78 7.08 30.61
CA PRO A 338 0.48 7.11 29.94
C PRO A 338 0.18 8.46 29.27
N MET A 339 -0.43 8.50 28.09
CA MET A 339 -1.02 9.73 27.56
C MET A 339 -2.32 10.03 28.31
N VAL A 340 -2.18 10.49 29.55
CA VAL A 340 -3.29 10.89 30.41
C VAL A 340 -2.96 12.26 31.00
N GLY A 341 -3.93 13.17 30.94
CA GLY A 341 -3.90 14.33 31.80
C GLY A 341 -4.51 13.97 33.14
N ASP A 342 -3.77 14.25 34.22
CA ASP A 342 -4.18 14.19 35.63
C ASP A 342 -5.35 13.22 35.91
N GLU A 343 -5.00 11.94 35.78
CA GLU A 343 -5.61 10.74 36.36
C GLU A 343 -7.05 10.84 36.90
N ALA A 344 -8.01 10.46 36.06
CA ALA A 344 -9.24 9.84 36.57
C ALA A 344 -8.84 8.49 37.23
N SER A 345 -9.30 8.24 38.46
CA SER A 345 -9.13 6.96 39.19
C SER A 345 -9.35 5.74 38.31
N ASP A 346 -10.31 5.85 37.40
CA ASP A 346 -10.78 4.79 36.53
C ASP A 346 -9.72 4.30 35.53
N VAL A 347 -8.82 5.19 35.07
CA VAL A 347 -7.74 4.79 34.16
C VAL A 347 -6.65 4.01 34.90
N ARG A 348 -6.41 4.35 36.18
CA ARG A 348 -5.45 3.61 37.02
C ARG A 348 -5.95 2.21 37.31
N GLU A 349 -7.23 2.09 37.69
CA GLU A 349 -7.91 0.80 37.88
C GLU A 349 -7.81 -0.07 36.62
N LEU A 350 -8.01 0.53 35.44
CA LEU A 350 -7.87 -0.17 34.16
C LEU A 350 -6.46 -0.72 33.91
N TYR A 351 -5.42 0.03 34.28
CA TYR A 351 -4.04 -0.45 34.17
C TYR A 351 -3.69 -1.54 35.19
N GLU A 352 -4.30 -1.50 36.37
CA GLU A 352 -4.18 -2.55 37.38
C GLU A 352 -4.85 -3.85 36.90
N GLU A 353 -6.06 -3.77 36.35
CA GLU A 353 -6.73 -4.94 35.76
C GLU A 353 -5.97 -5.49 34.54
N GLN A 354 -5.45 -4.63 33.67
CA GLN A 354 -4.56 -5.06 32.59
C GLN A 354 -3.31 -5.75 33.14
N ALA A 355 -2.67 -5.20 34.17
CA ALA A 355 -1.50 -5.83 34.79
C ALA A 355 -1.83 -7.19 35.41
N ARG A 356 -3.01 -7.31 36.03
CA ARG A 356 -3.53 -8.56 36.59
C ARG A 356 -3.73 -9.61 35.49
N PHE A 357 -4.35 -9.25 34.36
CA PHE A 357 -4.48 -10.13 33.20
C PHE A 357 -3.13 -10.68 32.73
N TYR A 358 -2.12 -9.82 32.57
CA TYR A 358 -0.79 -10.24 32.12
C TYR A 358 -0.04 -11.07 33.17
N SER A 359 -0.25 -10.84 34.47
CA SER A 359 0.26 -11.72 35.53
C SER A 359 -0.38 -13.10 35.43
N CYS A 360 -1.70 -13.19 35.29
CA CYS A 360 -2.39 -14.47 35.11
C CYS A 360 -1.91 -15.22 33.85
N LEU A 361 -1.74 -14.50 32.72
CA LEU A 361 -1.27 -15.05 31.45
C LEU A 361 0.16 -15.59 31.54
N THR A 362 1.07 -14.89 32.21
CA THR A 362 2.48 -15.29 32.34
C THR A 362 2.70 -16.36 33.41
N GLU A 363 1.83 -16.43 34.42
CA GLU A 363 1.86 -17.44 35.49
C GLU A 363 1.03 -18.69 35.16
N GLY A 364 0.20 -18.66 34.11
CA GLY A 364 -0.66 -19.78 33.71
C GLY A 364 -1.91 -19.98 34.58
N LYS A 365 -2.43 -18.91 35.18
CA LYS A 365 -3.64 -18.92 36.04
C LYS A 365 -4.91 -18.84 35.19
N VAL A 366 -5.29 -19.96 34.59
CA VAL A 366 -6.44 -20.02 33.66
C VAL A 366 -7.75 -19.56 34.33
N ASP A 367 -8.06 -20.08 35.52
CA ASP A 367 -9.33 -19.79 36.22
C ASP A 367 -9.49 -18.29 36.52
N GLU A 368 -8.40 -17.63 36.95
CA GLU A 368 -8.41 -16.19 37.22
C GLU A 368 -8.59 -15.39 35.93
N MET A 369 -7.94 -15.80 34.83
CA MET A 369 -8.08 -15.15 33.54
C MET A 369 -9.50 -15.31 32.97
N GLN A 370 -10.10 -16.50 33.12
CA GLN A 370 -11.49 -16.77 32.72
C GLN A 370 -12.48 -15.87 33.47
N SER A 371 -12.22 -15.59 34.74
CA SER A 371 -13.06 -14.68 35.53
C SER A 371 -13.08 -13.23 35.03
N MET A 372 -12.12 -12.86 34.16
CA MET A 372 -12.02 -11.52 33.56
C MET A 372 -12.70 -11.44 32.18
N TRP A 373 -13.06 -12.59 31.59
CA TRP A 373 -13.66 -12.60 30.26
C TRP A 373 -15.09 -12.08 30.29
N GLY A 374 -15.43 -11.23 29.32
CA GLY A 374 -16.81 -10.84 29.08
C GLY A 374 -17.57 -11.89 28.26
N ASP A 375 -18.90 -11.78 28.27
CA ASP A 375 -19.79 -12.68 27.52
C ASP A 375 -19.76 -12.46 25.99
N ARG A 376 -19.07 -11.44 25.51
CA ARG A 376 -19.01 -11.09 24.09
C ARG A 376 -17.79 -11.73 23.43
N GLU A 377 -18.02 -12.52 22.39
CA GLU A 377 -16.97 -13.03 21.52
C GLU A 377 -16.50 -11.95 20.53
N ASP A 378 -15.21 -11.99 20.17
CA ASP A 378 -14.65 -11.13 19.14
C ASP A 378 -15.12 -11.57 17.74
N GLU A 379 -15.55 -10.60 16.92
CA GLU A 379 -16.13 -10.88 15.61
C GLU A 379 -15.09 -11.48 14.64
N GLY A 380 -13.84 -11.02 14.70
CA GLY A 380 -12.76 -11.54 13.86
C GLY A 380 -12.36 -12.96 14.25
N VAL A 381 -12.35 -13.26 15.55
CA VAL A 381 -12.18 -14.64 16.07
C VAL A 381 -13.32 -15.53 15.59
N THR A 382 -14.56 -15.05 15.69
CA THR A 382 -15.76 -15.79 15.25
C THR A 382 -15.73 -16.06 13.75
N GLU A 383 -15.38 -15.07 12.94
CA GLU A 383 -15.22 -15.20 11.48
C GLU A 383 -14.14 -16.23 11.13
N PHE A 384 -12.97 -16.16 11.78
CA PHE A 384 -11.88 -17.11 11.57
C PHE A 384 -12.31 -18.55 11.84
N ILE A 385 -13.02 -18.78 12.96
CA ILE A 385 -13.59 -20.10 13.28
C ILE A 385 -14.63 -20.51 12.23
N GLY A 386 -15.50 -19.60 11.81
CA GLY A 386 -16.51 -19.82 10.76
C GLY A 386 -15.90 -20.24 9.41
N LEU A 387 -14.72 -19.74 9.08
CA LEU A 387 -13.93 -20.13 7.90
C LEU A 387 -13.22 -21.50 8.06
N GLY A 388 -13.45 -22.20 9.17
CA GLY A 388 -12.84 -23.49 9.50
C GLY A 388 -11.50 -23.37 10.24
N GLY A 389 -11.17 -22.17 10.72
CA GLY A 389 -10.05 -21.94 11.62
C GLY A 389 -10.19 -22.76 12.90
N ARG A 390 -9.05 -23.14 13.48
CA ARG A 390 -9.00 -23.83 14.77
C ARG A 390 -8.15 -23.01 15.71
N LEU A 391 -8.70 -22.75 16.89
CA LEU A 391 -7.98 -22.15 18.00
C LEU A 391 -7.69 -23.24 19.02
N ASP A 392 -6.46 -23.25 19.50
CA ASP A 392 -6.12 -24.10 20.62
C ASP A 392 -6.75 -23.52 21.90
N PRO A 393 -7.31 -24.37 22.77
CA PRO A 393 -7.88 -23.90 24.03
C PRO A 393 -6.80 -23.27 24.90
N TRP A 394 -7.19 -22.30 25.72
CA TRP A 394 -6.29 -21.60 26.65
C TRP A 394 -5.56 -22.55 27.60
N ASP A 395 -6.19 -23.64 28.02
CA ASP A 395 -5.56 -24.71 28.82
C ASP A 395 -4.34 -25.32 28.13
N ASN A 396 -4.28 -25.33 26.80
CA ASN A 396 -3.10 -25.80 26.06
C ASN A 396 -2.06 -24.68 25.92
N GLN A 397 -2.50 -23.46 25.64
CA GLN A 397 -1.64 -22.30 25.48
C GLN A 397 -0.94 -21.89 26.78
N LEU A 398 -1.53 -22.22 27.94
CA LEU A 398 -1.01 -21.86 29.26
C LEU A 398 -0.27 -22.98 29.99
N LYS A 399 -0.01 -24.12 29.32
CA LYS A 399 0.83 -25.18 29.89
C LYS A 399 2.27 -24.72 30.09
N ASP A 400 2.93 -25.36 31.05
CA ASP A 400 4.37 -25.22 31.26
C ASP A 400 5.13 -25.46 29.95
N GLY A 401 5.96 -24.51 29.56
CA GLY A 401 6.73 -24.54 28.31
C GLY A 401 5.98 -24.04 27.06
N ALA A 402 4.66 -23.86 27.12
CA ALA A 402 3.85 -23.24 26.06
C ALA A 402 3.49 -21.78 26.38
N ARG A 403 3.27 -21.47 27.66
CA ARG A 403 2.89 -20.12 28.11
C ARG A 403 3.97 -19.08 27.82
N PRO A 404 3.60 -17.80 27.64
CA PRO A 404 4.55 -16.72 27.35
C PRO A 404 5.30 -16.26 28.61
N GLU A 405 6.03 -17.17 29.26
CA GLU A 405 6.73 -16.91 30.53
C GLU A 405 7.76 -15.78 30.37
N GLY A 406 7.70 -14.77 31.26
CA GLY A 406 8.57 -13.60 31.21
C GLY A 406 8.23 -12.58 30.11
N MET A 407 7.09 -12.71 29.43
CA MET A 407 6.59 -11.66 28.55
C MET A 407 6.35 -10.37 29.33
N ARG A 408 6.75 -9.24 28.74
CA ARG A 408 6.55 -7.91 29.32
C ARG A 408 5.66 -7.06 28.42
N VAL A 409 5.09 -6.03 29.00
CA VAL A 409 4.17 -5.13 28.32
C VAL A 409 4.64 -3.70 28.51
N MET A 410 4.73 -2.94 27.42
CA MET A 410 5.23 -1.56 27.43
C MET A 410 4.31 -0.59 26.68
N ASN A 411 4.58 0.71 26.87
CA ASN A 411 3.92 1.82 26.19
C ASN A 411 2.38 1.77 26.27
N LYS A 412 1.85 1.47 27.46
CA LYS A 412 0.40 1.33 27.68
C LYS A 412 -0.34 2.63 27.33
N ASP A 413 -1.53 2.48 26.78
CA ASP A 413 -2.49 3.56 26.57
C ASP A 413 -3.89 3.07 26.93
N ALA A 414 -4.75 3.99 27.34
CA ALA A 414 -6.13 3.72 27.73
C ALA A 414 -7.06 4.79 27.18
N LEU A 415 -8.26 4.42 26.78
CA LEU A 415 -9.33 5.34 26.39
C LEU A 415 -10.64 4.91 27.04
N LEU A 416 -11.32 5.83 27.72
CA LEU A 416 -12.67 5.63 28.24
C LEU A 416 -13.68 6.07 27.17
N LEU A 417 -14.69 5.24 26.87
CA LEU A 417 -15.64 5.50 25.78
C LEU A 417 -17.00 6.06 26.25
N GLY A 418 -17.19 6.25 27.56
CA GLY A 418 -18.34 6.98 28.15
C GLY A 418 -19.58 6.15 28.48
N ASP A 419 -19.62 4.87 28.12
CA ASP A 419 -20.73 3.91 28.36
C ASP A 419 -20.35 2.82 29.38
N GLY A 420 -19.31 3.07 30.19
CA GLY A 420 -18.70 2.06 31.04
C GLY A 420 -17.80 1.08 30.29
N THR A 421 -17.56 1.28 28.99
CA THR A 421 -16.50 0.58 28.26
C THR A 421 -15.23 1.40 28.21
N ALA A 422 -14.12 0.68 28.15
CA ALA A 422 -12.80 1.25 27.99
C ALA A 422 -11.97 0.36 27.07
N VAL A 423 -10.95 0.92 26.44
CA VAL A 423 -10.01 0.17 25.61
C VAL A 423 -8.61 0.47 26.09
N THR A 424 -7.81 -0.56 26.31
CA THR A 424 -6.37 -0.42 26.48
C THR A 424 -5.62 -0.89 25.24
N THR A 425 -4.50 -0.25 24.96
CA THR A 425 -3.54 -0.76 23.98
C THR A 425 -2.17 -0.85 24.62
N CYS A 426 -1.38 -1.84 24.22
CA CYS A 426 -0.01 -1.99 24.68
C CYS A 426 0.86 -2.74 23.67
N ILE A 427 2.16 -2.71 23.90
CA ILE A 427 3.12 -3.49 23.11
C ILE A 427 3.62 -4.66 23.96
N GLU A 428 3.37 -5.87 23.50
CA GLU A 428 3.85 -7.10 24.10
C GLU A 428 5.25 -7.41 23.60
N VAL A 429 6.12 -7.78 24.53
CA VAL A 429 7.52 -8.13 24.28
C VAL A 429 7.78 -9.51 24.87
N PRO A 430 7.74 -10.58 24.05
CA PRO A 430 8.04 -11.93 24.49
C PRO A 430 9.48 -12.05 25.00
N SER A 431 9.69 -12.85 26.05
CA SER A 431 11.00 -13.08 26.67
C SER A 431 12.03 -13.71 25.74
N THR A 432 11.57 -14.58 24.83
CA THR A 432 12.38 -15.34 23.87
C THR A 432 12.35 -14.74 22.47
N GLY A 433 11.58 -13.67 22.25
CA GLY A 433 11.46 -13.00 20.97
C GLY A 433 12.76 -12.28 20.63
N ALA A 434 13.33 -12.55 19.45
CA ALA A 434 14.53 -11.87 18.94
C ALA A 434 14.25 -10.39 18.56
N GLY A 435 13.70 -9.60 19.48
CA GLY A 435 13.19 -8.26 19.25
C GLY A 435 11.82 -8.20 18.57
N GLN A 436 11.08 -9.32 18.50
CA GLN A 436 9.71 -9.33 18.01
C GLN A 436 8.79 -8.70 19.06
N THR A 437 7.86 -7.85 18.61
CA THR A 437 6.86 -7.22 19.46
C THR A 437 5.49 -7.34 18.81
N LEU A 438 4.44 -7.36 19.63
CA LEU A 438 3.06 -7.42 19.17
C LEU A 438 2.28 -6.22 19.70
N LEU A 439 1.40 -5.66 18.88
CA LEU A 439 0.41 -4.68 19.35
C LEU A 439 -0.78 -5.46 19.87
N ALA A 440 -1.13 -5.22 21.13
CA ALA A 440 -2.32 -5.78 21.76
C ALA A 440 -3.32 -4.68 22.07
N THR A 441 -4.59 -4.99 21.81
CA THR A 441 -5.75 -4.13 22.08
C THR A 441 -6.73 -4.96 22.90
N GLN A 442 -7.18 -4.41 24.03
CA GLN A 442 -8.09 -5.10 24.95
C GLN A 442 -9.26 -4.19 25.25
N GLN A 443 -10.47 -4.73 25.12
CA GLN A 443 -11.70 -4.03 25.48
C GLN A 443 -12.14 -4.47 26.87
N TRP A 444 -12.52 -3.49 27.68
CA TRP A 444 -12.94 -3.65 29.06
C TRP A 444 -14.34 -3.09 29.22
N ARG A 445 -15.11 -3.69 30.12
CA ARG A 445 -16.44 -3.22 30.50
C ARG A 445 -16.58 -3.29 32.00
N ARG A 446 -17.10 -2.23 32.61
CA ARG A 446 -17.43 -2.22 34.03
C ARG A 446 -18.55 -3.21 34.30
N GLY A 447 -18.30 -4.16 35.20
CA GLY A 447 -19.26 -5.16 35.68
C GLY A 447 -20.21 -4.63 36.75
#